data_AF-A0A2V2GRB5-F1
#
_entry.id   AF-A0A2V2GRB5-F1
#
_cell.length_a   1.000
_cell.length_b   1.000
_cell.length_c   1.000
_cell.angle_alpha   90.00
_cell.angle_beta   90.00
_cell.angle_gamma   90.00
#
_symmetry.space_group_name_H-M   'P 1'
#
loop_
_entity.id
_entity.type
_entity.pdbx_description
1 polymer ?
#
loop_
_entity_poly.entity_id
_entity_poly.type
_entity_poly.pdbx_seq_one_letter_code
_entity_poly.pdbx_strand_id
1 'polypeptide(L)'
;MAVNKVAFFGDTLMDISDTTADESSVVKGKVFYKADGTRAVGAAEYQPKITTQTVSLSGSWSGSGPYYQTILTGQPAGLQVNLNPTIDQLAALADAGVTSMVAANENGTVKIYAAGAAPAAMSLQITKIMTY
;
A
#
# COMPACT_ATOMS: atom_id res chain seq x y z
N MET A 1 -25.62 5.88 19.08
CA MET A 1 -25.82 6.30 17.68
C MET A 1 -24.76 5.59 16.85
N ALA A 2 -25.16 4.68 15.94
CA ALA A 2 -24.19 3.97 15.12
C ALA A 2 -23.58 4.96 14.12
N VAL A 3 -22.28 5.23 14.24
CA VAL A 3 -21.55 5.95 13.20
C VAL A 3 -21.36 4.97 12.05
N ASN A 4 -22.24 5.02 11.05
CA ASN A 4 -22.10 4.26 9.82
C ASN A 4 -20.87 4.78 9.07
N LYS A 5 -19.70 4.20 9.34
CA LYS A 5 -18.49 4.48 8.58
C LYS A 5 -18.51 3.60 7.33
N VAL A 6 -19.09 4.14 6.26
CA VAL A 6 -19.10 3.50 4.95
C VAL A 6 -17.74 3.79 4.29
N ALA A 7 -16.87 2.78 4.21
CA ALA A 7 -15.60 2.88 3.50
C ALA A 7 -15.70 2.09 2.19
N PHE A 8 -15.77 2.77 1.05
CA PHE A 8 -15.70 2.14 -0.27
C PHE A 8 -14.78 2.91 -1.22
N PHE A 9 -14.13 2.16 -2.11
CA PHE A 9 -13.07 2.61 -3.01
C PHE A 9 -13.59 2.59 -4.47
N GLY A 10 -13.40 3.68 -5.24
CA GLY A 10 -13.70 3.76 -6.68
C GLY A 10 -14.58 4.95 -7.11
N ASP A 11 -14.72 5.16 -8.43
CA ASP A 11 -15.36 6.32 -9.10
C ASP A 11 -16.90 6.42 -8.98
N THR A 12 -17.49 5.84 -7.94
CA THR A 12 -18.94 5.96 -7.71
C THR A 12 -19.23 7.18 -6.86
N LEU A 13 -20.11 8.07 -7.37
CA LEU A 13 -20.61 9.24 -6.64
C LEU A 13 -21.25 8.77 -5.32
N MET A 14 -20.71 9.25 -4.20
CA MET A 14 -21.23 8.98 -2.87
C MET A 14 -22.32 10.01 -2.57
N ASP A 15 -23.55 9.53 -2.30
CA ASP A 15 -24.56 10.36 -1.65
C ASP A 15 -24.14 10.55 -0.18
N ILE A 16 -23.47 11.67 0.07
CA ILE A 16 -23.21 12.18 1.41
C ILE A 16 -24.44 13.00 1.79
N SER A 17 -25.48 12.32 2.29
CA SER A 17 -26.51 12.96 3.12
C SER A 17 -25.95 13.49 4.45
N ASP A 18 -24.63 13.44 4.62
CA ASP A 18 -23.90 14.14 5.67
C ASP A 18 -23.95 15.65 5.41
N THR A 19 -24.82 16.33 6.15
CA THR A 19 -24.96 17.79 6.15
C THR A 19 -23.71 18.54 6.64
N THR A 20 -22.66 17.82 7.10
CA THR A 20 -21.43 18.42 7.65
C THR A 20 -20.24 18.42 6.70
N ALA A 21 -20.34 17.74 5.54
CA ALA A 21 -19.26 17.74 4.55
C ALA A 21 -19.10 19.12 3.90
N ASP A 22 -17.89 19.66 3.93
CA ASP A 22 -17.48 20.86 3.21
C ASP A 22 -16.42 20.54 2.14
N GLU A 23 -16.00 21.54 1.36
CA GLU A 23 -15.00 21.38 0.32
C GLU A 23 -13.66 20.83 0.88
N SER A 24 -13.31 21.12 2.13
CA SER A 24 -12.09 20.61 2.76
C SER A 24 -12.19 19.14 3.19
N SER A 25 -13.40 18.58 3.16
CA SER A 25 -13.70 17.20 3.54
C SER A 25 -13.68 16.24 2.35
N VAL A 26 -13.72 16.77 1.12
CA VAL A 26 -13.82 15.99 -0.12
C VAL A 26 -12.56 16.14 -0.95
N VAL A 27 -12.06 15.03 -1.50
CA VAL A 27 -10.85 14.99 -2.32
C VAL A 27 -10.96 15.96 -3.50
N LYS A 28 -9.87 16.70 -3.74
CA LYS A 28 -9.75 17.72 -4.77
C LYS A 28 -10.23 17.21 -6.13
N GLY A 29 -11.11 17.98 -6.76
CA GLY A 29 -11.65 17.66 -8.08
C GLY A 29 -12.79 16.65 -8.10
N LYS A 30 -13.12 15.99 -6.98
CA LYS A 30 -14.33 15.16 -6.87
C LYS A 30 -15.54 16.05 -6.54
N VAL A 31 -16.70 15.67 -7.08
CA VAL A 31 -17.95 16.43 -6.93
C VAL A 31 -18.78 15.84 -5.81
N PHE A 32 -19.39 16.70 -5.00
CA PHE A 32 -20.39 16.33 -4.00
C PHE A 32 -21.52 17.37 -3.96
N TYR A 33 -22.61 17.05 -3.26
CA TYR A 33 -23.70 17.99 -2.99
C TYR A 33 -23.64 18.41 -1.52
N LYS A 34 -23.79 19.71 -1.28
CA LYS A 34 -23.88 20.27 0.06
C LYS A 34 -25.27 20.02 0.65
N ALA A 35 -25.42 20.28 1.95
CA ALA A 35 -26.69 20.17 2.67
C ALA A 35 -27.84 20.98 2.04
N ASP A 36 -27.52 22.08 1.36
CA ASP A 36 -28.48 22.94 0.65
C ASP A 36 -28.80 22.44 -0.79
N GLY A 37 -28.28 21.28 -1.17
CA GLY A 37 -28.45 20.70 -2.50
C GLY A 37 -27.58 21.33 -3.59
N THR A 38 -26.71 22.29 -3.25
CA THR A 38 -25.80 22.88 -4.23
C THR A 38 -24.65 21.92 -4.57
N ARG A 39 -24.28 21.90 -5.85
CA ARG A 39 -23.14 21.12 -6.33
C ARG A 39 -21.83 21.83 -5.97
N ALA A 40 -20.91 21.14 -5.33
CA ALA A 40 -19.60 21.64 -4.96
C ALA A 40 -18.48 20.68 -5.42
N VAL A 41 -17.24 21.19 -5.40
CA VAL A 41 -16.04 20.43 -5.75
C VAL A 41 -15.14 20.41 -4.53
N GLY A 42 -14.62 19.22 -4.19
CA GLY A 42 -13.66 19.05 -3.11
C GLY A 42 -12.37 19.84 -3.35
N ALA A 43 -11.72 20.19 -2.25
CA ALA A 43 -10.45 20.89 -2.16
C ALA A 43 -9.43 20.17 -1.28
N ALA A 44 -9.80 19.06 -0.63
CA ALA A 44 -8.90 18.28 0.21
C ALA A 44 -7.81 17.62 -0.63
N GLU A 45 -6.55 17.78 -0.24
CA GLU A 45 -5.46 17.03 -0.86
C GLU A 45 -5.62 15.54 -0.57
N TYR A 46 -5.34 14.69 -1.57
CA TYR A 46 -5.50 13.24 -1.44
C TYR A 46 -4.57 12.69 -0.35
N GLN A 47 -5.15 11.96 0.61
CA GLN A 47 -4.41 11.25 1.64
C GLN A 47 -4.31 9.76 1.23
N PRO A 48 -3.12 9.24 0.89
CA PRO A 48 -2.99 7.85 0.52
C PRO A 48 -3.35 6.95 1.69
N LYS A 49 -3.99 5.81 1.40
CA LYS A 49 -4.21 4.79 2.41
C LYS A 49 -2.89 4.06 2.64
N ILE A 50 -2.29 4.29 3.81
CA ILE A 50 -1.05 3.65 4.24
C ILE A 50 -1.36 2.59 5.29
N THR A 51 -0.89 1.36 5.07
CA THR A 51 -1.04 0.26 6.04
C THR A 51 0.27 -0.51 6.15
N THR A 52 0.63 -0.90 7.37
CA THR A 52 1.79 -1.77 7.62
C THR A 52 1.35 -3.21 7.82
N GLN A 53 2.15 -4.16 7.36
CA GLN A 53 1.93 -5.58 7.57
C GLN A 53 3.27 -6.31 7.72
N THR A 54 3.34 -7.31 8.58
CA THR A 54 4.49 -8.23 8.63
C THR A 54 4.27 -9.37 7.66
N VAL A 55 5.28 -9.68 6.85
CA VAL A 55 5.31 -10.79 5.90
C VAL A 55 6.45 -11.73 6.25
N SER A 56 6.29 -13.02 5.96
CA SER A 56 7.33 -14.02 6.17
C SER A 56 7.99 -14.36 4.84
N LEU A 57 9.30 -14.16 4.76
CA LEU A 57 10.16 -14.64 3.70
C LEU A 57 10.60 -16.07 4.03
N SER A 58 10.50 -16.96 3.05
CA SER A 58 11.10 -18.29 3.17
C SER A 58 12.60 -18.23 2.82
N GLY A 59 13.33 -19.28 3.16
CA GLY A 59 14.71 -19.48 2.67
C GLY A 59 14.77 -19.99 1.23
N SER A 60 13.62 -20.30 0.62
CA SER A 60 13.52 -20.83 -0.74
C SER A 60 13.18 -19.70 -1.71
N TRP A 61 14.18 -19.28 -2.48
CA TRP A 61 14.03 -18.22 -3.47
C TRP A 61 14.02 -18.76 -4.89
N SER A 62 13.26 -18.11 -5.77
CA SER A 62 13.27 -18.39 -7.21
C SER A 62 14.27 -17.48 -7.93
N GLY A 63 14.72 -17.88 -9.12
CA GLY A 63 15.66 -17.11 -9.94
C GLY A 63 17.13 -17.32 -9.56
N SER A 64 18.03 -16.72 -10.34
CA SER A 64 19.48 -16.84 -10.19
C SER A 64 20.15 -15.46 -10.27
N GLY A 65 19.68 -14.51 -9.46
CA GLY A 65 20.19 -13.14 -9.41
C GLY A 65 19.56 -12.22 -10.47
N PRO A 66 18.52 -11.41 -10.14
CA PRO A 66 17.93 -11.27 -8.81
C PRO A 66 17.09 -12.49 -8.40
N TYR A 67 17.22 -12.88 -7.13
CA TYR A 67 16.35 -13.84 -6.47
C TYR A 67 14.99 -13.20 -6.19
N TYR A 68 13.90 -13.95 -6.25
CA TYR A 68 12.58 -13.42 -5.94
C TYR A 68 11.68 -14.40 -5.16
N GLN A 69 10.75 -13.82 -4.39
CA GLN A 69 9.63 -14.51 -3.75
C GLN A 69 8.34 -13.74 -3.96
N THR A 70 7.27 -14.44 -4.32
CA THR A 70 5.91 -13.88 -4.33
C THR A 70 5.38 -13.86 -2.90
N ILE A 71 4.99 -12.69 -2.43
CA ILE A 71 4.59 -12.48 -1.02
C ILE A 71 3.10 -12.26 -0.90
N LEU A 72 2.49 -11.56 -1.86
CA LEU A 72 1.06 -11.29 -1.88
C LEU A 72 0.53 -11.38 -3.30
N THR A 73 -0.72 -11.82 -3.43
CA THR A 73 -1.49 -11.82 -4.69
C THR A 73 -2.81 -11.08 -4.48
N GLY A 74 -3.52 -10.77 -5.56
CA GLY A 74 -4.82 -10.10 -5.51
C GLY A 74 -4.77 -8.67 -4.95
N GLN A 75 -3.62 -8.00 -5.08
CA GLN A 75 -3.50 -6.59 -4.70
C GLN A 75 -3.97 -5.67 -5.83
N PRO A 76 -4.35 -4.42 -5.53
CA PRO A 76 -4.59 -3.43 -6.59
C PRO A 76 -3.31 -3.15 -7.39
N ALA A 77 -3.43 -2.95 -8.71
CA ALA A 77 -2.27 -2.77 -9.60
C ALA A 77 -1.42 -1.54 -9.26
N GLY A 78 -2.04 -0.45 -8.77
CA GLY A 78 -1.36 0.78 -8.35
C GLY A 78 -0.79 0.75 -6.93
N LEU A 79 -0.90 -0.36 -6.20
CA LEU A 79 -0.36 -0.45 -4.84
C LEU A 79 1.16 -0.36 -4.86
N GLN A 80 1.72 0.61 -4.16
CA GLN A 80 3.15 0.70 -3.88
C GLN A 80 3.48 -0.06 -2.59
N VAL A 81 4.65 -0.70 -2.56
CA VAL A 81 5.09 -1.50 -1.40
C VAL A 81 6.53 -1.12 -1.07
N ASN A 82 6.75 -0.73 0.18
CA ASN A 82 8.07 -0.44 0.73
C ASN A 82 8.45 -1.49 1.78
N LEU A 83 9.73 -1.81 1.86
CA LEU A 83 10.30 -2.69 2.87
C LEU A 83 10.71 -1.87 4.09
N ASN A 84 10.44 -2.38 5.29
CA ASN A 84 10.77 -1.77 6.57
C ASN A 84 11.57 -2.75 7.45
N PRO A 85 12.77 -3.17 7.02
CA PRO A 85 13.61 -4.05 7.83
C PRO A 85 14.09 -3.35 9.10
N THR A 86 14.28 -4.13 10.17
CA THR A 86 14.97 -3.66 11.37
C THR A 86 16.48 -3.62 11.16
N ILE A 87 17.22 -3.00 12.09
CA ILE A 87 18.68 -2.95 12.06
C ILE A 87 19.28 -4.36 12.05
N ASP A 88 18.77 -5.27 12.89
CA ASP A 88 19.27 -6.65 12.94
C ASP A 88 19.01 -7.41 11.64
N GLN A 89 17.88 -7.14 10.99
CA GLN A 89 17.54 -7.74 9.70
C GLN A 89 18.44 -7.20 8.58
N LEU A 90 18.75 -5.90 8.60
CA LEU A 90 19.71 -5.31 7.68
C LEU A 90 21.10 -5.93 7.85
N ALA A 91 21.56 -6.14 9.09
CA ALA A 91 22.82 -6.82 9.38
C ALA A 91 22.80 -8.27 8.86
N ALA A 92 21.74 -9.03 9.15
CA ALA A 92 21.61 -10.40 8.67
C ALA A 92 21.58 -10.50 7.13
N LEU A 93 20.97 -9.53 6.45
CA LEU A 93 20.98 -9.45 4.98
C LEU A 93 22.39 -9.15 4.46
N ALA A 94 23.11 -8.21 5.07
CA ALA A 94 24.48 -7.87 4.69
C ALA A 94 25.44 -9.06 4.91
N ASP A 95 25.34 -9.74 6.06
CA ASP A 95 26.14 -10.92 6.38
C ASP A 95 25.86 -12.10 5.43
N ALA A 96 24.62 -12.21 4.96
CA ALA A 96 24.23 -13.18 3.94
C ALA A 96 24.71 -12.82 2.52
N GLY A 97 25.31 -11.65 2.32
CA GLY A 97 25.80 -11.18 1.01
C GLY A 97 24.72 -10.55 0.13
N VAL A 98 23.59 -10.13 0.71
CA VAL A 98 22.53 -9.41 0.00
C VAL A 98 22.97 -7.96 -0.20
N THR A 99 22.97 -7.51 -1.46
CA THR A 99 23.43 -6.16 -1.83
C THR A 99 22.29 -5.17 -2.03
N SER A 100 21.11 -5.67 -2.39
CA SER A 100 19.89 -4.87 -2.51
C SER A 100 18.67 -5.75 -2.29
N MET A 101 17.61 -5.17 -1.74
CA MET A 101 16.32 -5.81 -1.63
C MET A 101 15.21 -4.81 -1.94
N VAL A 102 14.29 -5.16 -2.82
CA VAL A 102 13.20 -4.29 -3.27
C VAL A 102 11.88 -5.04 -3.33
N ALA A 103 10.78 -4.38 -2.99
CA ALA A 103 9.44 -4.89 -3.25
C ALA A 103 8.88 -4.23 -4.50
N ALA A 104 8.22 -5.02 -5.35
CA ALA A 104 7.54 -4.54 -6.53
C ALA A 104 6.16 -5.18 -6.64
N ASN A 105 5.19 -4.38 -7.08
CA ASN A 105 3.85 -4.86 -7.40
C ASN A 105 3.71 -5.00 -8.92
N GLU A 106 3.70 -6.24 -9.38
CA GLU A 106 3.53 -6.60 -10.78
C GLU A 106 2.04 -6.87 -11.03
N ASN A 107 1.30 -5.80 -11.31
CA ASN A 107 -0.12 -5.84 -11.65
C ASN A 107 -0.98 -6.64 -10.65
N GLY A 108 -0.76 -6.41 -9.36
CA GLY A 108 -1.49 -7.05 -8.27
C GLY A 108 -0.80 -8.25 -7.63
N THR A 109 0.38 -8.63 -8.15
CA THR A 109 1.26 -9.63 -7.53
C THR A 109 2.46 -8.94 -6.93
N VAL A 110 2.57 -8.93 -5.61
CA VAL A 110 3.72 -8.33 -4.90
C VAL A 110 4.82 -9.37 -4.78
N LYS A 111 5.98 -9.03 -5.33
CA LYS A 111 7.21 -9.80 -5.21
C LYS A 111 8.26 -9.00 -4.46
N ILE A 112 9.08 -9.70 -3.68
CA ILE A 112 10.32 -9.17 -3.13
C ILE A 112 11.46 -9.75 -3.95
N TYR A 113 12.38 -8.89 -4.36
CA TYR A 113 13.58 -9.21 -5.09
C TYR A 113 14.80 -8.96 -4.21
N ALA A 114 15.78 -9.85 -4.27
CA ALA A 114 17.07 -9.72 -3.59
C ALA A 114 18.21 -9.94 -4.59
N ALA A 115 19.22 -9.06 -4.57
CA ALA A 115 20.42 -9.17 -5.38
C ALA A 115 21.65 -9.56 -4.53
N GLY A 116 22.67 -10.13 -5.15
CA GLY A 116 23.86 -10.65 -4.47
C GLY A 116 23.70 -12.11 -4.06
N ALA A 117 22.91 -12.36 -3.02
CA ALA A 117 22.66 -13.69 -2.48
C ALA A 117 21.17 -13.90 -2.17
N ALA A 118 20.79 -15.16 -1.99
CA ALA A 118 19.46 -15.53 -1.50
C ALA A 118 19.41 -15.39 0.02
N PRO A 119 18.54 -14.53 0.58
CA PRO A 119 18.36 -14.40 2.02
C PRO A 119 17.89 -15.69 2.71
N ALA A 120 18.28 -15.87 3.96
CA ALA A 120 17.66 -16.86 4.84
C ALA A 120 16.20 -16.49 5.16
N ALA A 121 15.45 -17.44 5.73
CA ALA A 121 14.08 -17.20 6.17
C ALA A 121 14.05 -16.12 7.26
N MET A 122 13.14 -15.15 7.13
CA MET A 122 12.96 -14.07 8.09
C MET A 122 11.58 -13.42 7.94
N SER A 123 11.12 -12.70 8.96
CA SER A 123 9.91 -11.86 8.85
C SER A 123 10.31 -10.41 8.60
N LEU A 124 9.67 -9.74 7.64
CA LEU A 124 9.89 -8.32 7.36
C LEU A 124 8.60 -7.53 7.50
N GLN A 125 8.68 -6.31 8.02
CA GLN A 125 7.57 -5.38 7.90
C GLN A 125 7.59 -4.78 6.48
N ILE A 126 6.40 -4.64 5.90
CA ILE A 126 6.17 -3.88 4.68
C ILE A 126 5.16 -2.78 4.94
N THR A 127 5.30 -1.68 4.21
CA THR A 127 4.32 -0.61 4.13
C THR A 127 3.65 -0.65 2.77
N LYS A 128 2.34 -0.78 2.76
CA LYS A 128 1.47 -0.70 1.59
C LYS A 128 0.92 0.71 1.47
N ILE A 129 1.14 1.34 0.33
CA ILE A 129 0.69 2.69 0.02
C ILE A 129 -0.24 2.58 -1.20
N MET A 130 -1.52 2.84 -0.97
CA MET A 130 -2.50 2.94 -2.06
C MET A 130 -2.55 4.38 -2.55
N THR A 131 -2.32 4.58 -3.83
CA THR A 131 -2.54 5.85 -4.53
C THR A 131 -3.67 5.65 -5.53
N TYR A 132 -4.68 6.55 -5.50
CA TYR A 132 -5.80 6.57 -6.44
C TYR A 132 -5.70 7.79 -7.34
#